data_AF-A0A832GZ00-F1
#
_entry.id   AF-A0A832GZ00-F1
#
_cell.length_a   1.000
_cell.length_b   1.000
_cell.length_c   1.000
_cell.angle_alpha   90.00
_cell.angle_beta   90.00
_cell.angle_gamma   90.00
#
_symmetry.space_group_name_H-M   'P 1'
#
loop_
_entity.id
_entity.type
_entity.pdbx_description
1 polymer ?
#
loop_
_entity_poly.entity_id
_entity_poly.type
_entity_poly.pdbx_seq_one_letter_code
_entity_poly.pdbx_strand_id
1 'polypeptide(L)'
;MPTNTRKSSAGLRFKSGNLLLIKLGTAAWEGLGNIISGKLGLKTEEVSVKYADNSTASGEGASSCNITIELAQVNKDVIDRVLEICGSEVKLYYNNGSNGVSTQEIFADKVIFKKDIDWEMKASTHQKINLTGLINPADNGLCVCVPDTDLPDDAKASGLTAVDSNNPYFVILETTD
;
A
#
# COMPACT_ATOMS: atom_id res chain seq x y z
N MET A 1 0.63 -39.94 5.43
CA MET A 1 0.80 -38.61 4.81
C MET A 1 -0.01 -37.61 5.61
N PRO A 2 0.60 -36.49 6.02
CA PRO A 2 -0.16 -35.27 6.27
C PRO A 2 0.36 -34.14 5.37
N THR A 3 -0.48 -33.71 4.44
CA THR A 3 -0.34 -32.51 3.62
C THR A 3 -0.56 -31.28 4.52
N ASN A 4 0.53 -30.68 4.98
CA ASN A 4 0.48 -29.34 5.56
C ASN A 4 0.32 -28.31 4.42
N THR A 5 -0.92 -27.97 4.10
CA THR A 5 -1.24 -26.76 3.33
C THR A 5 -0.85 -25.55 4.17
N ARG A 6 0.35 -25.00 3.93
CA ARG A 6 0.69 -23.63 4.32
C ARG A 6 -0.30 -22.71 3.61
N LYS A 7 -1.29 -22.19 4.34
CA LYS A 7 -1.98 -20.95 3.96
C LYS A 7 -0.94 -19.83 3.97
N SER A 8 -0.36 -19.58 2.80
CA SER A 8 0.45 -18.41 2.52
C SER A 8 -0.44 -17.17 2.63
N SER A 9 -0.48 -16.53 3.79
CA SER A 9 -0.80 -15.11 3.85
C SER A 9 0.49 -14.39 3.44
N ALA A 10 0.62 -14.13 2.14
CA ALA A 10 1.71 -13.35 1.59
C ALA A 10 1.57 -11.89 2.04
N GLY A 11 1.88 -11.62 3.31
CA GLY A 11 2.10 -10.27 3.79
C GLY A 11 3.47 -9.84 3.32
N LEU A 12 3.52 -8.95 2.33
CA LEU A 12 4.72 -8.19 1.98
C LEU A 12 5.16 -7.44 3.25
N ARG A 13 6.37 -7.72 3.74
CA ARG A 13 6.96 -7.08 4.92
C ARG A 13 7.99 -6.06 4.46
N PHE A 14 7.75 -4.79 4.76
CA PHE A 14 8.64 -3.68 4.38
C PHE A 14 9.89 -3.62 5.27
N LYS A 15 11.05 -3.32 4.66
CA LYS A 15 12.34 -3.13 5.35
C LYS A 15 12.52 -1.66 5.72
N SER A 16 12.88 -1.36 6.97
CA SER A 16 13.04 0.01 7.47
C SER A 16 14.20 0.75 6.78
N GLY A 17 13.92 1.93 6.22
CA GLY A 17 14.89 2.76 5.49
C GLY A 17 14.33 3.52 4.28
N ASN A 18 13.05 3.32 3.96
CA ASN A 18 12.40 3.94 2.80
C ASN A 18 11.41 5.01 3.24
N LEU A 19 11.51 6.21 2.64
CA LEU A 19 10.63 7.34 2.89
C LEU A 19 9.25 7.04 2.28
N LEU A 20 8.18 7.24 3.06
CA LEU A 20 6.83 7.23 2.53
C LEU A 20 6.58 8.54 1.79
N LEU A 21 6.24 8.45 0.52
CA LEU A 21 5.93 9.59 -0.33
C LEU A 21 4.45 9.57 -0.70
N ILE A 22 3.83 10.74 -0.69
CA ILE A 22 2.42 10.91 -1.05
C ILE A 22 2.25 12.06 -2.03
N LYS A 23 1.13 12.06 -2.75
CA LYS A 23 0.75 13.15 -3.67
C LYS A 23 -0.73 13.43 -3.54
N LEU A 24 -1.08 14.66 -3.17
CA LEU A 24 -2.46 15.12 -3.06
C LEU A 24 -2.89 15.79 -4.37
N GLY A 25 -3.78 15.16 -5.13
CA GLY A 25 -4.24 15.68 -6.42
C GLY A 25 -3.09 15.96 -7.39
N THR A 26 -2.99 17.22 -7.88
CA THR A 26 -1.93 17.67 -8.80
C THR A 26 -0.73 18.30 -8.09
N ALA A 27 -0.63 18.20 -6.76
CA ALA A 27 0.52 18.70 -6.02
C ALA A 27 1.81 17.95 -6.35
N ALA A 28 2.95 18.46 -5.91
CA ALA A 28 4.21 17.71 -5.96
C ALA A 28 4.19 16.51 -5.01
N TRP A 29 5.05 15.52 -5.26
CA TRP A 29 5.31 14.45 -4.32
C TRP A 29 5.99 15.02 -3.06
N GLU A 30 5.55 14.54 -1.90
CA GLU A 30 6.09 14.98 -0.60
C GLU A 30 6.38 13.79 0.30
N GLY A 31 7.45 13.90 1.09
CA GLY A 31 7.83 12.89 2.07
C GLY A 31 7.06 13.06 3.37
N LEU A 32 6.36 12.02 3.80
CA LEU A 32 5.60 12.03 5.05
C LEU A 32 6.44 11.56 6.24
N GLY A 33 7.36 10.63 6.02
CA GLY A 33 8.22 10.09 7.09
C GLY A 33 8.84 8.75 6.73
N ASN A 34 9.84 8.34 7.51
CA ASN A 34 10.53 7.07 7.25
C ASN A 34 9.67 5.89 7.68
N ILE A 35 9.48 4.92 6.79
CA ILE A 35 8.71 3.72 7.09
C ILE A 35 9.54 2.81 8.01
N ILE A 36 8.99 2.46 9.17
CA ILE A 36 9.50 1.40 10.05
C ILE A 36 8.96 0.06 9.59
N SER A 37 7.65 0.00 9.36
CA SER A 37 6.97 -1.19 8.89
C SER A 37 5.69 -0.81 8.18
N GLY A 38 5.11 -1.78 7.49
CA GLY A 38 3.78 -1.64 6.95
C GLY A 38 3.23 -2.98 6.51
N LYS A 39 2.00 -2.98 6.04
CA LYS A 39 1.29 -4.17 5.61
C LYS A 39 0.24 -3.78 4.58
N LEU A 40 0.22 -4.51 3.47
CA LEU A 40 -0.90 -4.52 2.53
C LEU A 40 -1.76 -5.75 2.81
N GLY A 41 -3.07 -5.55 2.90
CA GLY A 41 -4.05 -6.60 3.14
C GLY A 41 -5.14 -6.57 2.08
N LEU A 42 -5.12 -7.54 1.17
CA LEU A 42 -6.25 -7.80 0.28
C LEU A 42 -7.19 -8.80 0.94
N LYS A 43 -8.46 -8.42 1.09
CA LYS A 43 -9.52 -9.28 1.61
C LYS A 43 -10.61 -9.41 0.56
N THR A 44 -10.90 -10.63 0.14
CA THR A 44 -12.02 -10.97 -0.74
C THR A 44 -13.07 -11.70 0.08
N GLU A 45 -14.33 -11.28 -0.04
CA GLU A 45 -15.44 -12.01 0.57
C GLU A 45 -15.74 -13.27 -0.23
N GLU A 46 -16.08 -14.36 0.45
CA GLU A 46 -16.55 -15.57 -0.21
C GLU A 46 -18.08 -15.56 -0.21
N VAL A 47 -18.68 -15.66 -1.39
CA VAL A 47 -20.13 -15.78 -1.53
C VAL A 47 -20.44 -17.24 -1.81
N SER A 48 -21.31 -17.84 -0.99
CA SER A 48 -21.80 -19.20 -1.25
C SER A 48 -23.33 -19.21 -1.31
N VAL A 49 -23.85 -19.95 -2.29
CA VAL A 49 -25.28 -20.19 -2.46
C VAL A 49 -25.53 -21.68 -2.32
N LYS A 50 -26.43 -22.04 -1.40
CA LYS A 50 -26.88 -23.41 -1.21
C LYS A 50 -28.16 -23.64 -2.00
N TYR A 51 -28.14 -24.62 -2.89
CA TYR A 51 -29.29 -24.99 -3.70
C TYR A 51 -30.22 -25.96 -2.95
N ALA A 52 -31.43 -26.15 -3.47
CA ALA A 52 -32.46 -27.02 -2.88
C ALA A 52 -32.06 -28.51 -2.86
N ASP A 53 -31.12 -28.92 -3.72
CA ASP A 53 -30.54 -30.26 -3.76
C ASP A 53 -29.37 -30.45 -2.77
N ASN A 54 -29.15 -29.49 -1.87
CA ASN A 54 -28.02 -29.38 -0.94
C ASN A 54 -26.64 -29.19 -1.59
N SER A 55 -26.54 -29.01 -2.92
CA SER A 55 -25.29 -28.59 -3.54
C SER A 55 -24.96 -27.13 -3.18
N THR A 56 -23.68 -26.77 -3.22
CA THR A 56 -23.21 -25.41 -2.92
C THR A 56 -22.38 -24.90 -4.09
N ALA A 57 -22.72 -23.73 -4.62
CA ALA A 57 -21.83 -22.96 -5.47
C ALA A 57 -21.15 -21.90 -4.62
N SER A 58 -19.83 -21.77 -4.74
CA SER A 58 -19.06 -20.67 -4.16
C SER A 58 -18.43 -19.81 -5.26
N GLY A 59 -18.26 -18.54 -4.96
CA GLY A 59 -17.60 -17.56 -5.82
C GLY A 59 -16.98 -16.45 -4.99
N GLU A 60 -16.19 -15.61 -5.65
CA GLU A 60 -15.61 -14.42 -5.03
C GLU A 60 -16.63 -13.28 -5.02
N GLY A 61 -16.83 -12.69 -3.85
CA GLY A 61 -17.64 -11.50 -3.62
C GLY A 61 -16.82 -10.21 -3.72
N ALA A 62 -17.29 -9.16 -3.03
CA ALA A 62 -16.57 -7.90 -2.99
C ALA A 62 -15.17 -8.07 -2.39
N SER A 63 -14.19 -7.38 -2.95
CA SER A 63 -12.84 -7.28 -2.40
C SER A 63 -12.56 -5.90 -1.84
N SER A 64 -11.66 -5.82 -0.87
CA SER A 64 -11.16 -4.57 -0.29
C SER A 64 -9.68 -4.69 -0.02
N CYS A 65 -8.94 -3.60 -0.26
CA CYS A 65 -7.51 -3.54 0.02
C CYS A 65 -7.24 -2.50 1.10
N ASN A 66 -6.60 -2.91 2.18
CA ASN A 66 -6.16 -2.03 3.26
C ASN A 66 -4.63 -1.90 3.26
N ILE A 67 -4.17 -0.77 3.75
CA ILE A 67 -2.76 -0.51 4.03
C ILE A 67 -2.60 -0.03 5.47
N THR A 68 -1.58 -0.54 6.14
CA THR A 68 -1.15 -0.05 7.46
C THR A 68 0.32 0.30 7.36
N ILE A 69 0.73 1.48 7.82
CA ILE A 69 2.12 1.94 7.79
C ILE A 69 2.49 2.51 9.15
N GLU A 70 3.62 2.09 9.70
CA GLU A 70 4.23 2.67 10.89
C GLU A 70 5.39 3.57 10.46
N LEU A 71 5.33 4.86 10.81
CA LEU A 71 6.35 5.86 10.49
C LEU A 71 7.24 6.17 11.70
N ALA A 72 8.53 6.39 11.45
CA ALA A 72 9.52 6.92 12.39
C ALA A 72 9.60 8.44 12.28
N GLN A 73 9.91 9.08 13.42
CA GLN A 73 10.18 10.52 13.57
C GLN A 73 8.94 11.40 13.44
N VAL A 74 8.33 11.65 14.58
CA VAL A 74 7.09 12.41 14.69
C VAL A 74 7.43 13.82 15.17
N ASN A 75 7.83 14.70 14.26
CA ASN A 75 7.82 16.14 14.58
C ASN A 75 6.41 16.70 14.37
N LYS A 76 6.17 17.93 14.84
CA LYS A 76 4.86 18.58 14.70
C LYS A 76 4.40 18.66 13.23
N ASP A 77 5.32 18.98 12.32
CA ASP A 77 5.01 19.19 10.91
C ASP A 77 4.49 17.90 10.24
N VAL A 78 5.08 16.75 10.57
CA VAL A 78 4.62 15.43 10.10
C VAL A 78 3.22 15.14 10.64
N ILE A 79 2.94 15.41 11.93
CA ILE A 79 1.61 15.19 12.50
C ILE A 79 0.56 16.05 11.80
N ASP A 80 0.83 17.35 11.68
CA ASP A 80 -0.09 18.30 11.05
C ASP A 80 -0.39 17.85 9.61
N ARG A 81 0.65 17.41 8.89
CA ARG A 81 0.48 16.92 7.52
C ARG A 81 -0.32 15.64 7.45
N VAL A 82 -0.07 14.67 8.33
CA VAL A 82 -0.90 13.44 8.44
C VAL A 82 -2.36 13.82 8.68
N LEU A 83 -2.63 14.74 9.60
CA LEU A 83 -3.99 15.17 9.92
C LEU A 83 -4.70 15.84 8.73
N GLU A 84 -3.96 16.54 7.89
CA GLU A 84 -4.48 17.19 6.68
C GLU A 84 -4.84 16.19 5.58
N ILE A 85 -4.01 15.15 5.38
CA ILE A 85 -4.24 14.14 4.34
C ILE A 85 -5.30 13.11 4.75
N CYS A 86 -5.54 12.91 6.05
CA CYS A 86 -6.56 11.99 6.54
C CYS A 86 -7.95 12.38 6.00
N GLY A 87 -8.64 11.42 5.37
CA GLY A 87 -9.94 11.62 4.74
C GLY A 87 -9.88 12.16 3.31
N SER A 88 -8.69 12.53 2.82
CA SER A 88 -8.46 12.89 1.42
C SER A 88 -7.93 11.70 0.63
N GLU A 89 -8.21 11.68 -0.68
CA GLU A 89 -7.60 10.71 -1.61
C GLU A 89 -6.20 11.20 -2.02
N VAL A 90 -5.20 10.33 -1.84
CA VAL A 90 -3.80 10.60 -2.20
C VAL A 90 -3.25 9.45 -3.04
N LYS A 91 -2.29 9.78 -3.91
CA LYS A 91 -1.38 8.77 -4.45
C LYS A 91 -0.32 8.45 -3.40
N LEU A 92 0.14 7.22 -3.40
CA LEU A 92 1.11 6.71 -2.45
C LEU A 92 2.22 5.99 -3.18
N TYR A 93 3.45 6.27 -2.77
CA TYR A 93 4.65 5.65 -3.31
C TYR A 93 5.65 5.39 -2.19
N TYR A 94 6.33 4.24 -2.27
CA TYR A 94 7.54 4.00 -1.50
C TYR A 94 8.38 2.88 -2.11
N ASN A 95 9.68 2.92 -1.83
CA ASN A 95 10.59 1.84 -2.14
C ASN A 95 10.40 0.69 -1.12
N ASN A 96 10.31 -0.56 -1.56
CA ASN A 96 10.21 -1.77 -0.72
C ASN A 96 11.57 -2.47 -0.54
N GLY A 97 12.64 -1.90 -1.09
CA GLY A 97 13.98 -2.46 -1.11
C GLY A 97 14.19 -3.45 -2.26
N SER A 98 15.29 -4.18 -2.21
CA SER A 98 15.65 -5.16 -3.25
C SER A 98 15.36 -6.59 -2.80
N ASN A 99 14.89 -7.42 -3.74
CA ASN A 99 14.77 -8.88 -3.58
C ASN A 99 16.07 -9.64 -3.92
N GLY A 100 17.15 -8.92 -4.23
CA GLY A 100 18.44 -9.46 -4.68
C GLY A 100 18.63 -9.49 -6.20
N VAL A 101 17.58 -9.23 -6.98
CA VAL A 101 17.59 -9.17 -8.46
C VAL A 101 17.10 -7.81 -8.95
N SER A 102 15.98 -7.35 -8.39
CA SER A 102 15.37 -6.07 -8.72
C SER A 102 15.12 -5.27 -7.45
N THR A 103 15.14 -3.95 -7.59
CA THR A 103 14.51 -3.06 -6.62
C THR A 103 13.01 -3.09 -6.83
N GLN A 104 12.26 -3.25 -5.74
CA GLN A 104 10.81 -3.30 -5.74
C GLN A 104 10.27 -1.99 -5.19
N GLU A 105 9.38 -1.35 -5.94
CA GLU A 105 8.73 -0.09 -5.56
C GLU A 105 7.22 -0.29 -5.61
N ILE A 106 6.50 0.31 -4.67
CA ILE A 106 5.05 0.16 -4.57
C ILE A 106 4.39 1.48 -4.85
N PHE A 107 3.43 1.45 -5.77
CA PHE A 107 2.60 2.57 -6.14
C PHE A 107 1.12 2.22 -5.95
N ALA A 108 0.37 3.11 -5.33
CA ALA A 108 -1.08 3.02 -5.24
C ALA A 108 -1.70 4.38 -5.58
N ASP A 109 -2.62 4.41 -6.54
CA ASP A 109 -3.15 5.65 -7.10
C ASP A 109 -4.19 6.32 -6.19
N LYS A 110 -5.03 5.52 -5.51
CA LYS A 110 -6.18 6.02 -4.75
C LYS A 110 -6.19 5.50 -3.32
N VAL A 111 -5.46 6.17 -2.43
CA VAL A 111 -5.39 5.81 -1.01
C VAL A 111 -6.12 6.85 -0.18
N ILE A 112 -7.00 6.40 0.72
CA ILE A 112 -7.65 7.26 1.71
C ILE A 112 -7.22 6.80 3.09
N PHE A 113 -6.45 7.64 3.78
CA PHE A 113 -6.07 7.39 5.17
C PHE A 113 -7.24 7.69 6.11
N LYS A 114 -7.47 6.77 7.05
CA LYS A 114 -8.43 6.99 8.14
C LYS A 114 -7.90 8.07 9.06
N LYS A 115 -8.83 8.84 9.61
CA LYS A 115 -8.54 9.78 10.68
C LYS A 115 -8.44 9.03 12.01
N ASP A 116 -7.38 8.25 12.14
CA ASP A 116 -7.05 7.51 13.36
C ASP A 116 -5.53 7.46 13.45
N ILE A 117 -4.98 8.32 14.32
CA ILE A 117 -3.54 8.42 14.56
C ILE A 117 -3.30 7.87 15.96
N ASP A 118 -2.69 6.69 16.02
CA ASP A 118 -2.18 6.14 17.27
C ASP A 118 -0.72 6.59 17.44
N TRP A 119 -0.47 7.37 18.49
CA TRP A 119 0.84 7.94 18.81
C TRP A 119 1.38 7.33 20.10
N GLU A 120 2.57 6.74 20.00
CA GLU A 120 3.27 6.17 21.15
C GLU A 120 4.64 6.83 21.35
N MET A 121 4.93 7.18 22.61
CA MET A 121 6.25 7.61 23.08
C MET A 121 6.65 6.76 24.29
N LYS A 122 7.70 5.94 24.16
CA LYS A 122 8.30 5.20 25.27
C LYS A 122 9.73 5.69 25.49
N ALA A 123 10.19 5.72 26.74
CA ALA A 123 11.53 6.21 27.10
C ALA A 123 12.69 5.48 26.37
N SER A 124 12.45 4.28 25.84
CA SER A 124 13.43 3.45 25.13
C SER A 124 13.16 3.31 23.62
N THR A 125 12.11 3.92 23.06
CA THR A 125 11.78 3.81 21.63
C THR A 125 11.54 5.17 21.01
N HIS A 126 11.89 5.32 19.73
CA HIS A 126 11.53 6.51 18.95
C HIS A 126 10.02 6.76 18.95
N GLN A 127 9.62 8.02 18.78
CA GLN A 127 8.22 8.36 18.55
C GLN A 127 7.75 7.76 17.22
N LYS A 128 6.54 7.21 17.21
CA LYS A 128 5.94 6.51 16.07
C LYS A 128 4.53 6.97 15.79
N ILE A 129 4.14 6.97 14.52
CA ILE A 129 2.76 7.13 14.07
C ILE A 129 2.33 5.87 13.31
N ASN A 130 1.15 5.35 13.64
CA ASN A 130 0.47 4.34 12.83
C ASN A 130 -0.57 5.00 11.91
N LEU A 131 -0.43 4.77 10.61
CA LEU A 131 -1.37 5.17 9.57
C LEU A 131 -2.14 3.93 9.10
N THR A 132 -3.46 4.02 9.04
CA THR A 132 -4.31 3.01 8.41
C THR A 132 -5.08 3.62 7.27
N GLY A 133 -5.00 3.05 6.07
CA GLY A 133 -5.71 3.52 4.89
C GLY A 133 -6.48 2.41 4.17
N LEU A 134 -7.42 2.83 3.33
CA LEU A 134 -8.10 2.02 2.34
C LEU A 134 -7.53 2.38 0.96
N ILE A 135 -7.24 1.37 0.14
CA ILE A 135 -6.87 1.56 -1.25
C ILE A 135 -8.14 1.31 -2.08
N ASN A 136 -8.62 2.34 -2.76
CA ASN A 136 -9.75 2.23 -3.67
C ASN A 136 -9.30 1.55 -4.98
N PRO A 137 -10.17 0.73 -5.60
CA PRO A 137 -9.87 0.16 -6.91
C PRO A 137 -9.81 1.28 -7.97
N ALA A 138 -8.93 1.11 -8.95
CA ALA A 138 -8.87 1.96 -10.13
C ALA A 138 -10.19 1.91 -10.92
N ASP A 139 -10.60 3.04 -11.49
CA ASP A 139 -11.91 3.17 -12.18
C ASP A 139 -12.03 2.23 -13.39
N ASN A 140 -10.91 1.95 -14.05
CA ASN A 140 -10.83 1.07 -15.22
C ASN A 140 -10.58 -0.40 -14.86
N GLY A 141 -10.61 -0.76 -13.57
CA GLY A 141 -10.45 -2.14 -13.10
C GLY A 141 -9.01 -2.66 -13.03
N LEU A 142 -8.02 -1.87 -13.45
CA LEU A 142 -6.59 -2.17 -13.33
C LEU A 142 -5.84 -0.95 -12.81
N CYS A 143 -4.95 -1.16 -11.83
CA CYS A 143 -4.04 -0.12 -11.39
C CYS A 143 -2.90 0.00 -12.41
N VAL A 144 -2.62 1.22 -12.86
CA VAL A 144 -1.62 1.52 -13.88
C VAL A 144 -0.75 2.66 -13.39
N CYS A 145 0.55 2.56 -13.67
CA CYS A 145 1.53 3.58 -13.37
C CYS A 145 2.39 3.82 -14.61
N VAL A 146 2.54 5.08 -15.04
CA VAL A 146 3.55 5.48 -16.03
C VAL A 146 4.71 6.13 -15.27
N PRO A 147 5.85 5.43 -15.09
CA PRO A 147 6.91 5.86 -14.19
C PRO A 147 7.33 7.33 -14.35
N ASP A 148 7.64 7.75 -15.57
CA ASP A 148 8.17 9.10 -15.84
C ASP A 148 7.17 10.25 -15.58
N THR A 149 5.88 9.95 -15.40
CA THR A 149 4.85 10.96 -15.17
C THR A 149 4.14 10.82 -13.83
N ASP A 150 4.02 9.60 -13.33
CA ASP A 150 3.29 9.32 -12.10
C ASP A 150 4.20 9.35 -10.87
N LEU A 151 5.46 8.92 -10.98
CA LEU A 151 6.34 8.71 -9.83
C LEU A 151 7.10 9.98 -9.41
N PRO A 152 7.67 10.00 -8.19
CA PRO A 152 8.59 11.07 -7.79
C PRO A 152 9.90 11.01 -8.56
N ASP A 153 10.59 12.15 -8.65
CA ASP A 153 11.83 12.32 -9.42
C ASP A 153 12.97 11.38 -8.97
N ASP A 154 12.92 10.88 -7.74
CA ASP A 154 13.92 9.97 -7.15
C ASP A 154 13.53 8.49 -7.22
N ALA A 155 12.45 8.14 -7.93
CA ALA A 155 12.08 6.77 -8.19
C ALA A 155 13.13 6.05 -9.06
N LYS A 156 13.40 4.78 -8.77
CA LYS A 156 14.29 3.98 -9.59
C LYS A 156 13.61 3.52 -10.88
N ALA A 157 12.33 3.15 -10.79
CA ALA A 157 11.53 2.84 -11.97
C ALA A 157 11.45 4.07 -12.88
N SER A 158 11.79 3.87 -14.15
CA SER A 158 11.70 4.89 -15.21
C SER A 158 11.13 4.26 -16.48
N GLY A 159 10.54 5.11 -17.32
CA GLY A 159 9.95 4.73 -18.59
C GLY A 159 8.65 5.47 -18.90
N LEU A 160 8.45 5.71 -20.19
CA LEU A 160 7.24 6.34 -20.74
C LEU A 160 6.10 5.33 -21.00
N THR A 161 6.34 4.04 -20.77
CA THR A 161 5.35 2.98 -20.98
C THR A 161 4.60 2.72 -19.69
N ALA A 162 3.29 2.57 -19.79
CA ALA A 162 2.44 2.15 -18.68
C ALA A 162 2.82 0.76 -18.18
N VAL A 163 3.03 0.65 -16.87
CA VAL A 163 3.13 -0.61 -16.14
C VAL A 163 1.78 -0.86 -15.49
N ASP A 164 1.11 -1.92 -15.93
CA ASP A 164 -0.15 -2.36 -15.35
C ASP A 164 0.09 -3.43 -14.28
N SER A 165 -0.90 -3.53 -13.40
CA SER A 165 -1.01 -4.61 -12.44
C SER A 165 -2.26 -5.40 -12.75
N ASN A 166 -2.17 -6.74 -12.66
CA ASN A 166 -3.34 -7.62 -12.67
C ASN A 166 -4.25 -7.41 -11.44
N ASN A 167 -3.93 -6.46 -10.54
CA ASN A 167 -4.76 -6.08 -9.42
C ASN A 167 -5.21 -4.60 -9.55
N PRO A 168 -6.47 -4.29 -9.17
CA PRO A 168 -7.02 -2.94 -9.32
C PRO A 168 -6.51 -1.93 -8.28
N TYR A 169 -5.70 -2.35 -7.31
CA TYR A 169 -5.41 -1.57 -6.11
C TYR A 169 -4.03 -0.91 -6.16
N PHE A 170 -2.99 -1.64 -6.56
CA PHE A 170 -1.60 -1.17 -6.53
C PHE A 170 -0.75 -1.84 -7.62
N VAL A 171 0.34 -1.17 -7.98
CA VAL A 171 1.39 -1.70 -8.86
C VAL A 171 2.64 -1.96 -8.03
N ILE A 172 3.29 -3.10 -8.26
CA ILE A 172 4.66 -3.34 -7.80
C ILE A 172 5.56 -3.17 -9.03
N LEU A 173 6.37 -2.13 -9.02
CA LEU A 173 7.34 -1.83 -10.05
C LEU A 173 8.64 -2.56 -9.70
N GLU A 174 9.19 -3.30 -10.65
CA GLU A 174 10.47 -4.00 -10.48
C GLU A 174 11.51 -3.40 -11.43
N THR A 175 12.55 -2.83 -10.85
CA THR A 175 13.65 -2.20 -11.60
C THR A 175 14.92 -3.00 -11.38
N THR A 176 15.46 -3.59 -12.44
CA THR A 176 16.77 -4.26 -12.41
C THR A 176 17.85 -3.18 -12.40
N ASP A 177 18.68 -3.16 -11.36
CA ASP A 177 19.86 -2.29 -11.30
C ASP A 177 20.97 -2.78 -12.26
#